data_AF-A0A8S9GKZ6-F1
#
_entry.id   AF-A0A8S9GKZ6-F1
#
_cell.length_a   1.000
_cell.length_b   1.000
_cell.length_c   1.000
_cell.angle_alpha   90.00
_cell.angle_beta   90.00
_cell.angle_gamma   90.00
#
_symmetry.space_group_name_H-M   'P 1'
#
loop_
_entity.id
_entity.type
_entity.pdbx_description
1 polymer ?
#
loop_
_entity_poly.entity_id
_entity_poly.type
_entity_poly.pdbx_seq_one_letter_code
_entity_poly.pdbx_strand_id
1 'polypeptide(L)'
;MGLEDERKFTKEKLLSPSELQPFKNFSSQLAALDFIGCAAANAFAMTDSGSQLSSLVSGYRIYYGGGKMPTIRPNKRRLSDILLKNNTIAWNVFEKRVRKAIRQTKHVFARPTGRSVYRYPRCKECMCNDQ
;
A
#
# COMPACT_ATOMS: atom_id res chain seq x y z
N MET A 1 12.78 -30.88 -5.13
CA MET A 1 13.22 -30.08 -3.96
C MET A 1 14.24 -29.08 -4.47
N GLY A 2 13.79 -27.90 -4.90
CA GLY A 2 14.63 -26.95 -5.64
C GLY A 2 14.17 -25.53 -5.41
N LEU A 3 14.98 -24.78 -4.66
CA LEU A 3 15.12 -23.32 -4.65
C LEU A 3 13.82 -22.51 -4.65
N GLU A 4 13.06 -22.56 -3.55
CA GLU A 4 12.12 -21.46 -3.26
C GLU A 4 12.89 -20.27 -2.64
N ASP A 5 13.28 -19.37 -3.54
CA ASP A 5 13.20 -17.91 -3.38
C ASP A 5 13.97 -17.27 -2.20
N GLU A 6 15.30 -17.23 -2.31
CA GLU A 6 16.19 -16.40 -1.47
C GLU A 6 15.85 -14.90 -1.51
N ARG A 7 14.99 -14.44 -2.44
CA ARG A 7 14.56 -13.04 -2.60
C ARG A 7 13.24 -12.69 -1.93
N LYS A 8 12.54 -13.64 -1.31
CA LYS A 8 11.27 -13.34 -0.62
C LYS A 8 11.52 -12.92 0.82
N PHE A 9 11.22 -11.68 1.15
CA PHE A 9 11.19 -11.20 2.53
C PHE A 9 9.87 -11.64 3.17
N THR A 10 9.98 -12.35 4.30
CA THR A 10 8.83 -12.83 5.07
C THR A 10 8.87 -12.27 6.48
N LYS A 11 7.75 -12.34 7.21
CA LYS A 11 7.67 -11.80 8.58
C LYS A 11 8.64 -12.51 9.52
N GLU A 12 8.87 -13.79 9.29
CA GLU A 12 9.81 -14.65 10.03
C GLU A 12 11.27 -14.24 9.81
N LYS A 13 11.57 -13.53 8.71
CA LYS A 13 12.90 -12.95 8.44
C LYS A 13 13.07 -11.56 9.06
N LEU A 14 11.97 -10.85 9.36
CA LEU A 14 11.99 -9.46 9.84
C LEU A 14 11.84 -9.33 11.35
N LEU A 15 11.10 -10.24 11.99
CA LEU A 15 10.77 -10.20 13.41
C LEU A 15 11.51 -11.29 14.18
N SER A 16 11.83 -11.01 15.44
CA SER A 16 12.40 -12.01 16.33
C SER A 16 11.39 -13.12 16.67
N PRO A 17 11.85 -14.33 17.06
CA PRO A 17 10.96 -15.41 17.48
C PRO A 17 10.03 -15.04 18.63
N SER A 18 10.49 -14.18 19.54
CA SER A 18 9.73 -13.65 20.69
C SER A 18 8.62 -12.69 20.27
N GLU A 19 8.86 -11.82 19.28
CA GLU A 19 7.82 -10.92 18.75
C GLU A 19 6.74 -11.68 17.97
N LEU A 20 7.11 -12.79 17.32
CA LEU A 20 6.19 -13.64 16.58
C LEU A 20 5.40 -14.61 17.46
N GLN A 21 5.90 -14.92 18.65
CA GLN A 21 5.30 -15.92 19.55
C GLN A 21 3.80 -15.70 19.82
N PRO A 22 3.30 -14.48 20.09
CA PRO A 22 1.87 -14.24 20.34
C PRO A 22 0.98 -14.55 19.13
N PHE A 23 1.55 -14.49 17.92
CA PHE A 23 0.82 -14.64 16.66
C PHE A 23 0.96 -16.05 16.06
N LYS A 24 1.76 -16.92 16.67
CA LYS A 24 1.92 -18.31 16.22
C LYS A 24 0.57 -19.02 16.27
N ASN A 25 0.20 -19.67 15.17
CA ASN A 25 -1.08 -20.35 14.95
C ASN A 25 -2.33 -19.43 14.84
N PHE A 26 -2.16 -18.11 14.91
CA PHE A 26 -3.24 -17.14 14.75
C PHE A 26 -3.09 -16.36 13.45
N SER A 27 -3.37 -17.02 12.32
CA SER A 27 -3.19 -16.45 10.97
C SER A 27 -3.86 -15.08 10.80
N SER A 28 -5.09 -14.91 11.31
CA SER A 28 -5.80 -13.62 11.24
C SER A 28 -5.12 -12.50 12.04
N GLN A 29 -4.52 -12.81 13.20
CA GLN A 29 -3.79 -11.82 13.99
C GLN A 29 -2.46 -11.46 13.34
N LEU A 30 -1.76 -12.46 12.79
CA LEU A 30 -0.54 -12.23 12.02
C LEU A 30 -0.79 -11.35 10.79
N ALA A 31 -1.92 -11.56 10.10
CA ALA A 31 -2.36 -10.72 8.99
C ALA A 31 -2.82 -9.32 9.44
N ALA A 32 -3.35 -9.17 10.66
CA ALA A 32 -3.71 -7.86 11.21
C ALA A 32 -2.47 -6.96 11.34
N LEU A 33 -1.27 -7.51 11.55
CA LEU A 33 -0.03 -6.74 11.54
C LEU A 33 0.24 -6.06 10.18
N ASP A 34 -0.09 -6.72 9.07
CA ASP A 34 0.02 -6.08 7.73
C ASP A 34 -0.89 -4.86 7.62
N PHE A 35 -2.11 -4.98 8.13
CA PHE A 35 -3.05 -3.87 8.16
C PHE A 35 -2.53 -2.71 9.02
N ILE A 36 -2.11 -2.98 10.26
CA ILE A 36 -1.61 -1.96 11.19
C ILE A 36 -0.41 -1.23 10.59
N GLY A 37 0.58 -1.96 10.08
CA GLY A 37 1.77 -1.37 9.46
C GLY A 37 1.42 -0.51 8.24
N CYS A 38 0.55 -1.01 7.35
CA CYS A 38 0.14 -0.26 6.16
C CYS A 38 -0.75 0.96 6.51
N ALA A 39 -1.57 0.86 7.55
CA ALA A 39 -2.39 1.96 8.05
C ALA A 39 -1.52 3.08 8.64
N ALA A 40 -0.51 2.74 9.44
CA ALA A 40 0.39 3.70 10.09
C ALA A 40 1.44 4.33 9.15
N ALA A 41 1.75 3.70 8.01
CA ALA A 41 2.79 4.17 7.10
C ALA A 41 2.53 5.59 6.56
N ASN A 42 3.59 6.37 6.27
CA ASN A 42 3.42 7.69 5.64
C ASN A 42 2.84 7.61 4.23
N ALA A 43 3.14 6.54 3.49
CA ALA A 43 2.56 6.25 2.19
C ALA A 43 2.29 4.74 2.06
N PHE A 44 1.19 4.38 1.41
CA PHE A 44 0.84 2.99 1.13
C PHE A 44 0.82 2.75 -0.37
N ALA A 45 1.62 1.79 -0.87
CA ALA A 45 1.61 1.40 -2.28
C ALA A 45 0.92 0.04 -2.43
N MET A 46 -0.24 0.03 -3.07
CA MET A 46 -1.03 -1.18 -3.21
C MET A 46 -0.60 -2.00 -4.44
N THR A 47 -0.41 -3.30 -4.25
CA THR A 47 -0.11 -4.22 -5.34
C THR A 47 -1.38 -4.61 -6.08
N ASP A 48 -2.42 -5.08 -5.39
CA ASP A 48 -3.72 -5.38 -5.97
C ASP A 48 -4.84 -4.58 -5.33
N SER A 49 -5.49 -3.72 -6.11
CA SER A 49 -6.61 -2.89 -5.64
C SER A 49 -7.88 -3.67 -5.33
N GLY A 50 -8.04 -4.87 -5.87
CA GLY A 50 -9.21 -5.71 -5.61
C GLY A 50 -9.12 -6.50 -4.31
N SER A 51 -7.92 -6.58 -3.71
CA SER A 51 -7.72 -7.37 -2.50
C SER A 51 -8.39 -6.76 -1.26
N GLN A 52 -8.72 -7.62 -0.30
CA GLN A 52 -9.33 -7.24 0.98
C GLN A 52 -8.43 -6.28 1.76
N LEU A 53 -7.13 -6.59 1.88
CA LEU A 53 -6.16 -5.74 2.59
C LEU A 53 -6.09 -4.34 1.96
N SER A 54 -5.98 -4.26 0.64
CA SER A 54 -5.96 -2.99 -0.09
C SER A 54 -7.21 -2.16 0.15
N SER A 55 -8.38 -2.78 0.15
CA SER A 55 -9.66 -2.11 0.37
C SER A 55 -9.77 -1.57 1.80
N LEU A 56 -9.41 -2.40 2.79
CA LEU A 56 -9.39 -2.01 4.21
C LEU A 56 -8.41 -0.88 4.48
N VAL A 57 -7.15 -1.01 4.06
CA VAL A 57 -6.11 0.01 4.29
C VAL A 57 -6.48 1.31 3.57
N SER A 58 -6.96 1.24 2.33
CA SER A 58 -7.35 2.45 1.59
C SER A 58 -8.52 3.16 2.25
N GLY A 59 -9.54 2.41 2.71
CA GLY A 59 -10.67 2.97 3.44
C GLY A 59 -10.25 3.64 4.73
N TYR A 60 -9.45 2.95 5.55
CA TYR A 60 -8.92 3.48 6.82
C TYR A 60 -8.13 4.77 6.60
N ARG A 61 -7.19 4.77 5.65
CA ARG A 61 -6.34 5.94 5.34
C ARG A 61 -7.14 7.10 4.76
N ILE A 62 -8.20 6.84 4.00
CA ILE A 62 -9.10 7.91 3.52
C ILE A 62 -9.87 8.50 4.71
N TYR A 63 -10.45 7.66 5.57
CA TYR A 63 -11.33 8.07 6.66
C TYR A 63 -10.59 8.81 7.79
N TYR A 64 -9.46 8.28 8.25
CA TYR A 64 -8.67 8.87 9.34
C TYR A 64 -7.56 9.80 8.85
N GLY A 65 -7.15 9.70 7.58
CA GLY A 65 -5.96 10.40 7.13
C GLY A 65 -6.15 11.87 6.77
N GLY A 66 -7.38 12.41 6.81
CA GLY A 66 -7.65 13.83 6.50
C GLY A 66 -7.11 14.30 5.14
N GLY A 67 -6.94 13.38 4.18
CA GLY A 67 -6.27 13.65 2.90
C GLY A 67 -4.73 13.74 2.94
N LYS A 68 -4.10 13.61 4.11
CA LYS A 68 -2.65 13.64 4.34
C LYS A 68 -1.97 12.27 4.22
N MET A 69 -2.74 11.18 4.17
CA MET A 69 -2.24 9.81 4.05
C MET A 69 -2.34 9.26 2.62
N PRO A 70 -1.32 9.44 1.76
CA PRO A 70 -1.40 9.00 0.36
C PRO A 70 -1.45 7.48 0.22
N THR A 71 -2.35 7.03 -0.66
CA THR A 71 -2.37 5.67 -1.22
C THR A 71 -1.97 5.75 -2.70
N ILE A 72 -0.99 4.94 -3.08
CA ILE A 72 -0.38 4.91 -4.41
C ILE A 72 -0.84 3.62 -5.09
N ARG A 73 -1.34 3.75 -6.31
CA ARG A 73 -1.61 2.63 -7.21
C ARG A 73 -0.63 2.68 -8.37
N PRO A 74 0.52 1.98 -8.29
CA PRO A 74 1.49 1.95 -9.36
C PRO A 74 0.91 1.27 -10.60
N ASN A 75 1.31 1.73 -11.79
CA ASN A 75 1.09 0.94 -13.00
C ASN A 75 2.03 -0.27 -12.97
N LYS A 76 1.47 -1.46 -12.69
CA LYS A 76 2.23 -2.71 -12.55
C LYS A 76 3.18 -2.95 -13.72
N ARG A 77 2.70 -2.79 -14.95
CA ARG A 77 3.48 -3.02 -16.18
C ARG A 77 4.67 -2.07 -16.26
N ARG A 78 4.45 -0.76 -16.11
CA ARG A 78 5.53 0.23 -16.12
C ARG A 78 6.53 0.04 -14.98
N LEU A 79 6.06 -0.32 -13.79
CA LEU A 79 6.94 -0.57 -12.66
C LEU A 79 7.79 -1.83 -12.89
N SER A 80 7.18 -2.89 -13.42
CA SER A 80 7.89 -4.10 -13.85
C SER A 80 8.97 -3.77 -14.87
N ASP A 81 8.65 -2.99 -15.91
CA ASP A 81 9.64 -2.59 -16.94
C ASP A 81 10.82 -1.80 -16.37
N ILE A 82 10.60 -1.03 -15.29
CA ILE A 82 11.66 -0.31 -14.58
C ILE A 82 12.53 -1.27 -13.78
N LEU A 83 11.91 -2.22 -13.05
CA LEU A 83 12.58 -3.16 -12.15
C LEU A 83 13.29 -4.31 -12.90
N LEU A 84 12.80 -4.70 -14.07
CA LEU A 84 13.39 -5.76 -14.91
C LEU A 84 14.71 -5.35 -15.57
N LYS A 85 15.10 -4.07 -15.50
CA LYS A 85 16.43 -3.64 -15.96
C LYS A 85 17.49 -4.08 -14.95
N ASN A 86 17.95 -5.32 -15.12
CA ASN A 86 18.98 -6.02 -14.36
C ASN A 86 20.11 -5.09 -13.89
N ASN A 87 20.13 -4.79 -12.58
CA ASN A 87 21.24 -4.28 -11.76
C ASN A 87 22.09 -3.10 -12.31
N THR A 88 21.63 -2.42 -13.36
CA THR A 88 22.41 -1.39 -14.08
C THR A 88 21.77 0.00 -13.99
N ILE A 89 20.61 0.10 -13.34
CA ILE A 89 19.93 1.38 -13.20
C ILE A 89 20.52 2.16 -12.01
N ALA A 90 21.18 3.27 -12.30
CA ALA A 90 21.59 4.22 -11.28
C ALA A 90 20.35 4.78 -10.54
N TRP A 91 20.50 5.04 -9.23
CA TRP A 91 19.40 5.48 -8.36
C TRP A 91 18.65 6.70 -8.88
N ASN A 92 19.37 7.71 -9.38
CA ASN A 92 18.80 8.92 -9.97
C ASN A 92 17.89 8.63 -11.18
N VAL A 93 18.27 7.67 -12.03
CA VAL A 93 17.49 7.24 -13.20
C VAL A 93 16.26 6.46 -12.74
N PHE A 94 16.43 5.56 -11.77
CA PHE A 94 15.33 4.81 -11.16
C PHE A 94 14.29 5.74 -10.56
N GLU A 95 14.72 6.65 -9.68
CA GLU A 95 13.85 7.63 -9.02
C GLU A 95 13.07 8.46 -10.05
N LYS A 96 13.77 9.00 -11.07
CA LYS A 96 13.13 9.81 -12.12
C LYS A 96 12.05 9.00 -12.87
N ARG A 97 12.31 7.74 -13.18
CA ARG A 97 11.36 6.85 -13.87
C ARG A 97 10.17 6.50 -12.98
N VAL A 98 10.38 6.15 -11.71
CA VAL A 98 9.31 5.84 -10.77
C VAL A 98 8.44 7.07 -10.49
N ARG A 99 9.04 8.24 -10.25
CA ARG A 99 8.29 9.50 -10.07
C ARG A 99 7.44 9.82 -11.30
N LYS A 100 7.99 9.65 -12.51
CA LYS A 100 7.24 9.83 -13.77
C LYS A 100 6.06 8.85 -13.85
N ALA A 101 6.29 7.57 -13.56
CA ALA A 101 5.25 6.55 -13.58
C ALA A 101 4.12 6.85 -12.57
N ILE A 102 4.45 7.25 -11.34
CA ILE A 102 3.48 7.60 -10.30
C ILE A 102 2.69 8.87 -10.66
N ARG A 103 3.35 9.91 -11.18
CA ARG A 103 2.66 11.15 -11.61
C ARG A 103 1.64 10.88 -12.71
N GLN A 104 1.94 9.95 -13.62
CA GLN A 104 1.03 9.56 -14.70
C GLN A 104 -0.15 8.71 -14.22
N THR A 105 -0.10 8.10 -13.04
CA THR A 105 -1.22 7.33 -12.46
C THR A 105 -1.96 8.07 -11.36
N LYS A 106 -1.38 9.11 -10.76
CA LYS A 106 -2.04 9.98 -9.78
C LYS A 106 -3.11 10.82 -10.48
N HIS A 107 -4.32 10.30 -10.51
CA HIS A 107 -5.50 11.11 -10.76
C HIS A 107 -6.22 11.38 -9.43
N VAL A 108 -6.07 12.59 -8.90
CA VAL A 108 -6.92 13.05 -7.80
C VAL A 108 -8.13 13.70 -8.43
N PHE A 109 -9.21 12.92 -8.58
CA PHE A 109 -10.50 13.47 -8.99
C PHE A 109 -11.31 13.87 -7.76
N ALA A 110 -11.98 15.02 -7.86
CA ALA A 110 -13.13 15.30 -7.01
C ALA A 110 -14.16 14.20 -7.19
N ARG A 111 -14.95 13.91 -6.15
CA ARG A 111 -16.05 12.94 -6.27
C ARG A 111 -16.99 13.43 -7.39
N PRO A 112 -17.22 12.62 -8.44
CA PRO A 112 -18.17 13.00 -9.48
C PRO A 112 -19.59 13.16 -8.91
N THR A 113 -20.36 14.08 -9.46
CA THR A 113 -21.78 14.28 -9.12
C THR A 113 -22.55 12.96 -9.33
N GLY A 114 -23.39 12.58 -8.37
CA GLY A 114 -24.17 11.33 -8.41
C GLY A 114 -23.45 10.06 -7.91
N ARG A 115 -22.19 10.12 -7.49
CA ARG A 115 -21.51 8.98 -6.82
C ARG A 115 -21.81 8.97 -5.33
N SER A 116 -22.12 7.79 -4.77
CA SER A 116 -22.42 7.65 -3.35
C SER A 116 -21.24 8.11 -2.49
N VAL A 117 -21.58 8.77 -1.38
CA VAL A 117 -20.62 9.18 -0.36
C VAL A 117 -19.84 7.97 0.16
N TYR A 118 -20.50 6.84 0.40
CA TYR A 118 -19.84 5.61 0.88
C TYR A 118 -18.72 5.10 -0.05
N ARG A 119 -18.84 5.29 -1.37
CA ARG A 119 -17.81 4.87 -2.34
C ARG A 119 -16.70 5.91 -2.51
N TYR A 120 -16.96 7.17 -2.14
CA TYR A 120 -16.04 8.30 -2.26
C TYR A 120 -16.20 9.25 -1.06
N PRO A 121 -15.77 8.84 0.14
CA PRO A 121 -16.22 9.45 1.38
C PRO A 121 -15.60 10.81 1.70
N ARG A 122 -14.96 11.50 0.74
CA ARG A 122 -14.29 12.80 0.90
C ARG A 122 -15.26 13.99 1.13
N CYS A 123 -16.31 13.79 1.91
CA CYS A 123 -17.17 14.81 2.53
C CYS A 123 -16.64 15.12 3.93
N LYS A 124 -16.65 16.38 4.36
CA LYS A 124 -16.17 16.75 5.71
C LYS A 124 -17.04 16.14 6.81
N GLU A 125 -18.31 15.91 6.50
CA GLU A 125 -19.33 15.38 7.42
C GLU A 125 -19.11 13.89 7.73
N CYS A 126 -18.38 13.18 6.88
CA CYS A 126 -18.24 11.72 6.93
C CYS A 126 -16.79 11.27 7.16
N MET A 127 -15.87 12.21 7.26
CA MET A 127 -14.46 11.96 7.56
C MET A 127 -14.24 12.08 9.06
N CYS A 128 -13.24 11.38 9.58
CA CYS A 128 -12.80 11.62 10.95
C CYS A 128 -12.21 13.04 11.00
N ASN A 129 -12.79 13.89 11.84
CA ASN A 129 -12.23 15.20 12.12
C ASN A 129 -11.28 15.03 13.30
N ASP A 130 -10.03 15.48 13.15
CA ASP A 130 -9.09 15.61 14.25
C ASP A 130 -9.79 16.49 15.32
N GLN A 131 -10.20 15.89 16.44
CA GLN A 131 -10.67 16.63 17.62
C GLN A 131 -9.47 17.29 18.31
#